data_AF-A0A812K5I2-F1
#
_entry.id   AF-A0A812K5I2-F1
#
_cell.length_a   1.000
_cell.length_b   1.000
_cell.length_c   1.000
_cell.angle_alpha   90.00
_cell.angle_beta   90.00
_cell.angle_gamma   90.00
#
_symmetry.space_group_name_H-M   'P 1'
#
loop_
_entity.id
_entity.type
_entity.pdbx_description
1 polymer ?
#
loop_
_entity_poly.entity_id
_entity_poly.type
_entity_poly.pdbx_seq_one_letter_code
_entity_poly.pdbx_strand_id
1 'polypeptide(L)'
;MLAYRGLRLQLILRLYATWPAMHHMGVQTTNPKPRARPHHRSLANKELLSLGAATATFLEALPQRVVWIVSADLAHTRLASGPYGFCPCAQPFDNAVLRWAKDVPSQSAAEALLQEARRWQREGAASCGFTGLVAAQGAMAQLSANGTAVPWAGEVLAYGHPTYYGMMVAKFEREPAGALMV
;
A
#
# COMPACT_ATOMS: atom_id res chain seq x y z
N MET A 1 6.12 -18.88 -32.25
CA MET A 1 6.45 -18.59 -30.83
C MET A 1 5.99 -17.17 -30.51
N LEU A 2 4.72 -16.98 -30.12
CA LEU A 2 4.25 -15.68 -29.62
C LEU A 2 4.59 -15.61 -28.12
N ALA A 3 5.50 -14.71 -27.75
CA ALA A 3 5.88 -14.47 -26.37
C ALA A 3 4.74 -13.72 -25.66
N TYR A 4 3.99 -14.40 -24.80
CA TYR A 4 3.08 -13.78 -23.84
C TYR A 4 3.90 -12.93 -22.85
N ARG A 5 4.01 -11.63 -23.11
CA ARG A 5 4.61 -10.62 -22.21
C ARG A 5 3.55 -9.99 -21.29
N GLY A 6 2.64 -10.78 -20.75
CA GLY A 6 1.57 -10.31 -19.87
C GLY A 6 1.97 -10.37 -18.39
N LEU A 7 2.12 -9.20 -17.76
CA LEU A 7 2.11 -8.91 -16.31
C LEU A 7 3.19 -9.54 -15.42
N ARG A 8 4.10 -8.70 -14.88
CA ARG A 8 5.28 -9.17 -14.10
C ARG A 8 5.32 -8.78 -12.61
N LEU A 9 4.56 -7.77 -12.19
CA LEU A 9 4.43 -7.31 -10.80
C LEU A 9 2.96 -7.07 -10.46
N GLN A 10 2.49 -7.73 -9.41
CA GLN A 10 1.23 -7.45 -8.72
C GLN A 10 1.56 -6.87 -7.34
N LEU A 11 0.71 -6.00 -6.82
CA LEU A 11 0.87 -5.43 -5.48
C LEU A 11 -0.31 -5.89 -4.62
N ILE A 12 -0.03 -6.61 -3.54
CA ILE A 12 -1.05 -7.03 -2.57
C ILE A 12 -0.77 -6.30 -1.26
N LEU A 13 -1.68 -5.43 -0.84
CA LEU A 13 -1.63 -4.83 0.48
C LEU A 13 -2.30 -5.78 1.48
N ARG A 14 -1.48 -6.48 2.27
CA ARG A 14 -1.93 -7.35 3.35
C ARG A 14 -1.33 -6.91 4.67
N LEU A 15 -2.20 -6.85 5.67
CA LEU A 15 -1.85 -6.50 7.03
C LEU A 15 -1.43 -7.72 7.86
N TYR A 16 -0.30 -7.59 8.55
CA TYR A 16 0.14 -8.53 9.58
C TYR A 16 0.14 -7.82 10.94
N ALA A 17 -0.82 -8.16 11.80
CA ALA A 17 -0.60 -8.09 13.24
C ALA A 17 0.22 -9.34 13.61
N THR A 18 1.54 -9.19 13.76
CA THR A 18 2.49 -10.15 14.38
C THR A 18 2.23 -11.66 14.20
N TRP A 19 3.00 -12.35 13.32
CA TRP A 19 3.39 -13.80 13.30
C TRP A 19 2.45 -14.96 12.86
N PRO A 20 1.19 -15.22 13.30
CA PRO A 20 0.50 -16.48 12.96
C PRO A 20 0.25 -16.77 11.47
N ALA A 21 0.23 -15.76 10.59
CA ALA A 21 -0.24 -15.92 9.22
C ALA A 21 0.79 -16.46 8.21
N MET A 22 2.08 -16.54 8.56
CA MET A 22 3.11 -17.05 7.61
C MET A 22 3.00 -18.56 7.37
N HIS A 23 2.35 -19.32 8.27
CA HIS A 23 2.16 -20.77 8.11
C HIS A 23 1.19 -21.15 6.97
N HIS A 24 0.29 -20.26 6.56
CA HIS A 24 -0.71 -20.58 5.54
C HIS A 24 -0.22 -20.43 4.09
N MET A 25 1.00 -19.92 3.85
CA MET A 25 1.48 -19.60 2.49
C MET A 25 2.76 -20.32 2.05
N GLY A 26 3.32 -21.23 2.86
CA GLY A 26 4.46 -22.06 2.45
C GLY A 26 5.75 -21.31 2.09
N VAL A 27 5.89 -20.04 2.49
CA VAL A 27 7.04 -19.18 2.17
C VAL A 27 8.18 -19.47 3.14
N GLN A 28 9.30 -20.01 2.64
CA GLN A 28 10.55 -20.10 3.42
C GLN A 28 11.16 -18.69 3.56
N THR A 29 11.38 -18.25 4.80
CA THR A 29 12.13 -17.02 5.08
C THR A 29 13.24 -17.32 6.08
N THR A 30 14.46 -16.88 5.79
CA THR A 30 15.50 -16.68 6.80
C THR A 30 15.32 -15.26 7.32
N ASN A 31 14.89 -15.05 8.56
CA ASN A 31 14.82 -13.70 9.12
C ASN A 31 15.25 -13.66 10.59
N PRO A 32 16.20 -12.78 10.96
CA PRO A 32 16.36 -12.38 12.35
C PRO A 32 15.18 -11.49 12.80
N LYS A 33 14.89 -11.53 14.11
CA LYS A 33 13.76 -10.89 14.80
C LYS A 33 13.50 -9.43 14.37
N PRO A 34 12.24 -8.98 14.25
CA PRO A 34 11.92 -7.58 13.99
C PRO A 34 12.30 -6.72 15.19
N ARG A 35 13.31 -5.86 15.04
CA ARG A 35 13.56 -4.75 15.97
C ARG A 35 12.54 -3.65 15.69
N ALA A 36 11.94 -3.11 16.76
CA ALA A 36 11.14 -1.90 16.69
C ALA A 36 11.94 -0.81 15.94
N ARG A 37 11.39 -0.29 14.85
CA ARG A 37 12.03 0.81 14.11
C ARG A 37 11.88 2.08 14.94
N PRO A 38 12.97 2.78 15.30
CA PRO A 38 12.91 4.00 16.09
C PRO A 38 12.19 5.09 15.29
N HIS A 39 11.51 5.99 16.01
CA HIS A 39 10.85 7.20 15.51
C HIS A 39 11.62 7.86 14.36
N HIS A 40 11.28 7.52 13.12
CA HIS A 40 11.95 8.10 11.96
C HIS A 40 11.29 9.43 11.66
N ARG A 41 12.11 10.49 11.68
CA ARG A 41 11.81 11.84 11.19
C ARG A 41 10.96 11.76 9.93
N SER A 42 9.99 12.69 9.79
CA SER A 42 9.09 12.75 8.65
C SER A 42 9.86 12.70 7.32
N LEU A 43 10.02 11.51 6.74
CA LEU A 43 10.49 11.40 5.37
C LEU A 43 9.50 12.17 4.52
N ALA A 44 10.01 13.11 3.73
CA ALA A 44 9.14 13.93 2.91
C ALA A 44 8.45 13.00 1.91
N ASN A 45 7.16 13.22 1.61
CA ASN A 45 6.41 12.37 0.67
C ASN A 45 7.16 12.13 -0.65
N LYS A 46 7.97 13.10 -1.11
CA LYS A 46 8.81 12.95 -2.30
C LYS A 46 9.83 11.81 -2.19
N GLU A 47 10.52 11.67 -1.06
CA GLU A 47 11.51 10.62 -0.86
C GLU A 47 10.86 9.23 -0.84
N LEU A 48 9.68 9.11 -0.21
CA LEU A 48 8.92 7.87 -0.19
C LEU A 48 8.38 7.50 -1.57
N LEU A 49 7.89 8.48 -2.34
CA LEU A 49 7.49 8.28 -3.73
C LEU A 49 8.68 7.83 -4.58
N SER A 50 9.85 8.46 -4.44
CA SER A 50 11.08 8.08 -5.14
C SER A 50 11.55 6.67 -4.74
N LEU A 51 11.48 6.31 -3.46
CA LEU A 51 11.78 4.96 -2.99
C LEU A 51 10.84 3.93 -3.65
N GLY A 52 9.55 4.24 -3.69
CA GLY A 52 8.55 3.44 -4.39
C GLY A 52 8.86 3.22 -5.86
N ALA A 53 9.16 4.32 -6.56
CA ALA A 53 9.52 4.31 -7.97
C ALA A 53 10.79 3.48 -8.24
N ALA A 54 11.86 3.69 -7.47
CA ALA A 54 13.11 2.95 -7.59
C ALA A 54 12.90 1.44 -7.32
N THR A 55 12.10 1.10 -6.31
CA THR A 55 11.74 -0.28 -6.00
C THR A 55 11.00 -0.92 -7.17
N ALA A 56 10.00 -0.24 -7.73
CA ALA A 56 9.24 -0.75 -8.87
C ALA A 56 10.12 -1.00 -10.10
N THR A 57 11.01 -0.06 -10.43
CA THR A 57 11.98 -0.21 -11.52
C THR A 57 12.89 -1.43 -11.32
N PHE A 58 13.40 -1.61 -10.10
CA PHE A 58 14.22 -2.78 -9.77
C PHE A 58 13.42 -4.09 -9.93
N LEU A 59 12.19 -4.14 -9.41
CA LEU A 59 11.35 -5.34 -9.46
C LEU A 59 10.93 -5.69 -10.90
N GLU A 60 10.64 -4.72 -11.77
CA GLU A 60 10.32 -4.98 -13.18
C GLU A 60 11.51 -5.52 -13.99
N ALA A 61 12.74 -5.20 -13.57
CA ALA A 61 13.94 -5.70 -14.23
C ALA A 61 14.24 -7.17 -13.91
N LEU A 62 13.62 -7.72 -12.86
CA LEU A 62 13.80 -9.12 -12.48
C LEU A 62 13.13 -10.06 -13.50
N PRO A 63 13.75 -11.21 -13.83
CA PRO A 63 13.13 -12.21 -14.71
C PRO A 63 11.95 -12.95 -14.05
N GLN A 64 11.82 -12.89 -12.73
CA GLN A 64 10.75 -13.54 -11.96
C GLN A 64 9.46 -12.73 -12.00
N ARG A 65 8.33 -13.42 -11.79
CA ARG A 65 7.07 -12.75 -11.41
C ARG A 65 7.14 -12.41 -9.93
N VAL A 66 6.88 -11.15 -9.59
CA VAL A 66 7.00 -10.66 -8.23
C VAL A 66 5.64 -10.21 -7.72
N VAL A 67 5.39 -10.45 -6.44
CA VAL A 67 4.34 -9.76 -5.68
C VAL A 67 5.02 -8.87 -4.65
N TRP A 68 4.72 -7.58 -4.65
CA TRP A 68 5.12 -6.71 -3.56
C TRP A 68 4.00 -6.68 -2.52
N ILE A 69 4.34 -7.00 -1.26
CA ILE A 69 3.44 -6.87 -0.12
C ILE A 69 3.81 -5.65 0.71
N VAL A 70 2.86 -4.74 0.89
CA VAL A 70 2.99 -3.62 1.81
C VAL A 70 2.15 -3.91 3.06
N SER A 71 2.81 -4.00 4.21
CA SER A 71 2.15 -4.20 5.51
C SER A 71 1.95 -2.84 6.16
N ALA A 72 0.69 -2.39 6.27
CA ALA A 72 0.36 -1.04 6.69
C ALA A 72 -0.97 -0.97 7.46
N ASP A 73 -0.91 -0.77 8.78
CA ASP A 73 -2.12 -0.52 9.58
C ASP A 73 -2.55 0.93 9.36
N LEU A 74 -3.86 1.18 9.39
CA LEU A 74 -4.43 2.50 9.19
C LEU A 74 -4.40 3.31 10.51
N ALA A 75 -5.36 4.20 10.74
CA ALA A 75 -5.33 5.07 11.91
C ALA A 75 -5.38 4.27 13.22
N HIS A 76 -4.57 4.64 14.22
CA HIS A 76 -4.47 3.96 15.52
C HIS A 76 -5.28 4.62 16.64
N THR A 77 -6.03 5.66 16.32
CA THR A 77 -6.74 6.49 17.30
C THR A 77 -8.26 6.31 17.16
N ARG A 78 -8.73 5.06 17.00
CA ARG A 78 -10.15 4.71 16.78
C ARG A 78 -10.94 4.50 18.06
N LEU A 79 -10.27 4.36 19.20
CA LEU A 79 -10.89 3.99 20.46
C LEU A 79 -10.28 4.78 21.61
N ALA A 80 -11.12 5.45 22.40
CA ALA A 80 -10.66 6.31 23.51
C ALA A 80 -9.90 5.55 24.59
N SER A 81 -10.28 4.30 24.87
CA SER A 81 -9.58 3.40 25.79
C SER A 81 -8.35 2.72 25.16
N GLY A 82 -8.06 2.98 23.88
CA GLY A 82 -6.89 2.46 23.19
C GLY A 82 -5.59 3.18 23.61
N PRO A 83 -4.43 2.58 23.32
CA PRO A 83 -3.12 3.09 23.76
C PRO A 83 -2.73 4.46 23.17
N TYR A 84 -3.42 4.90 22.12
CA TYR A 84 -3.18 6.18 21.44
C TYR A 84 -4.35 7.16 21.61
N GLY A 85 -5.35 6.82 22.42
CA GLY A 85 -6.57 7.61 22.60
C GLY A 85 -7.46 7.65 21.36
N PHE A 86 -8.42 8.58 21.36
CA PHE A 86 -9.34 8.79 20.24
C PHE A 86 -9.02 10.09 19.49
N CYS A 87 -8.99 10.03 18.16
CA CYS A 87 -8.94 11.21 17.30
C CYS A 87 -10.13 11.19 16.34
N PRO A 88 -10.89 12.29 16.22
CA PRO A 88 -11.91 12.41 15.17
C PRO A 88 -11.32 12.36 13.75
N CYS A 89 -10.00 12.59 13.61
CA CYS A 89 -9.26 12.49 12.36
C CYS A 89 -9.04 11.04 11.88
N ALA A 90 -9.25 10.03 12.72
CA ALA A 90 -8.93 8.65 12.41
C ALA A 90 -9.81 8.07 11.29
N GLN A 91 -11.13 8.29 11.35
CA GLN A 91 -12.04 7.82 10.31
C GLN A 91 -11.87 8.56 8.97
N PRO A 92 -11.68 9.90 8.94
CA PRO A 92 -11.30 10.62 7.73
C PRO A 92 -9.99 10.11 7.10
N PHE A 93 -8.97 9.78 7.91
CA PHE A 93 -7.74 9.16 7.42
C PHE A 93 -8.03 7.83 6.71
N ASP A 94 -8.73 6.91 7.39
CA ASP A 94 -9.04 5.59 6.85
C ASP A 94 -9.86 5.72 5.56
N ASN A 95 -10.85 6.63 5.52
CA ASN A 95 -11.66 6.88 4.33
C ASN A 95 -10.83 7.37 3.14
N ALA A 96 -9.88 8.27 3.37
CA ALA A 96 -9.00 8.77 2.31
C ALA A 96 -8.10 7.66 1.75
N VAL A 97 -7.57 6.78 2.63
CA VAL A 97 -6.81 5.60 2.20
C VAL A 97 -7.68 4.59 1.43
N LEU A 98 -8.92 4.37 1.87
CA LEU A 98 -9.86 3.48 1.17
C LEU A 98 -10.20 3.99 -0.22
N ARG A 99 -10.45 5.30 -0.39
CA ARG A 99 -10.67 5.91 -1.71
C ARG A 99 -9.45 5.76 -2.59
N TRP A 100 -8.26 6.07 -2.07
CA TRP A 100 -7.02 5.83 -2.80
C TRP A 100 -6.92 4.38 -3.27
N ALA A 101 -7.16 3.41 -2.39
CA ALA A 101 -7.03 2.00 -2.74
C ALA A 101 -8.06 1.51 -3.76
N LYS A 102 -9.25 2.11 -3.83
CA LYS A 102 -10.31 1.77 -4.79
C LYS A 102 -10.11 2.44 -6.15
N ASP A 103 -9.69 3.72 -6.13
CA ASP A 103 -9.83 4.59 -7.29
C ASP A 103 -8.49 4.83 -8.03
N VAL A 104 -7.40 4.17 -7.63
CA VAL A 104 -6.15 4.20 -8.40
C VAL A 104 -6.36 3.69 -9.83
N PRO A 105 -5.64 4.26 -10.81
CA PRO A 105 -4.52 5.19 -10.68
C PRO A 105 -4.94 6.66 -10.85
N SER A 106 -6.22 7.00 -10.60
CA SER A 106 -6.72 8.35 -10.85
C SER A 106 -5.97 9.43 -10.05
N GLN A 107 -5.93 10.65 -10.60
CA GLN A 107 -5.35 11.80 -9.91
C GLN A 107 -6.05 12.07 -8.57
N SER A 108 -7.37 11.95 -8.52
CA SER A 108 -8.15 12.10 -7.29
C SER A 108 -7.78 11.04 -6.24
N ALA A 109 -7.52 9.79 -6.65
CA ALA A 109 -7.02 8.75 -5.74
C ALA A 109 -5.65 9.13 -5.16
N ALA A 110 -4.73 9.62 -6.00
CA ALA A 110 -3.43 10.09 -5.55
C ALA A 110 -3.54 11.26 -4.56
N GLU A 111 -4.45 12.20 -4.80
CA GLU A 111 -4.73 13.33 -3.91
C GLU A 111 -5.31 12.89 -2.57
N ALA A 112 -6.22 11.90 -2.57
CA ALA A 112 -6.77 11.32 -1.36
C ALA A 112 -5.66 10.80 -0.44
N LEU A 113 -4.65 10.10 -0.96
CA LEU A 113 -3.53 9.63 -0.14
C LEU A 113 -2.53 10.74 0.20
N LEU A 114 -2.04 11.46 -0.82
CA LEU A 114 -0.88 12.34 -0.69
C LEU A 114 -1.20 13.68 -0.05
N GLN A 115 -2.47 14.10 -0.08
CA GLN A 115 -2.94 15.35 0.52
C GLN A 115 -3.86 15.09 1.71
N GLU A 116 -4.99 14.40 1.51
CA GLU A 116 -6.01 14.25 2.57
C GLU A 116 -5.53 13.32 3.69
N ALA A 117 -5.15 12.08 3.38
CA ALA A 117 -4.65 11.14 4.39
C ALA A 117 -3.38 11.70 5.04
N ARG A 118 -2.50 12.36 4.28
CA ARG A 118 -1.33 13.06 4.85
C ARG A 118 -1.71 14.13 5.86
N ARG A 119 -2.74 14.93 5.57
CA ARG A 119 -3.26 15.94 6.51
C ARG A 119 -3.71 15.25 7.79
N TRP A 120 -4.58 14.24 7.70
CA TRP A 120 -5.08 13.54 8.88
C TRP A 120 -4.00 12.79 9.67
N GLN A 121 -2.96 12.29 8.99
CA GLN A 121 -1.79 11.72 9.64
C GLN A 121 -1.08 12.75 10.52
N ARG A 122 -0.95 14.00 10.06
CA ARG A 122 -0.35 15.10 10.84
C ARG A 122 -1.23 15.55 12.00
N GLU A 123 -2.55 15.48 11.84
CA GLU A 123 -3.54 15.82 12.88
C GLU A 123 -3.61 14.78 14.00
N GLY A 124 -3.03 13.59 13.82
CA GLY A 124 -2.91 12.58 14.88
C GLY A 124 -3.55 11.24 14.58
N ALA A 125 -3.86 10.90 13.31
CA ALA A 125 -4.37 9.57 12.96
C ALA A 125 -3.39 8.43 13.35
N ALA A 126 -2.10 8.75 13.50
CA ALA A 126 -1.07 7.87 14.03
C ALA A 126 -0.92 6.53 13.28
N SER A 127 -1.17 6.49 11.96
CA SER A 127 -0.93 5.30 11.17
C SER A 127 0.57 5.00 11.09
N CYS A 128 0.97 3.78 11.45
CA CYS A 128 2.33 3.28 11.25
C CYS A 128 2.57 2.85 9.79
N GLY A 129 1.50 2.60 9.03
CA GLY A 129 1.52 2.09 7.67
C GLY A 129 1.61 3.17 6.58
N PHE A 130 1.29 4.43 6.89
CA PHE A 130 1.14 5.51 5.91
C PHE A 130 2.33 5.64 4.96
N THR A 131 3.56 5.53 5.46
CA THR A 131 4.78 5.66 4.65
C THR A 131 4.91 4.57 3.59
N GLY A 132 4.50 3.33 3.91
CA GLY A 132 4.47 2.22 2.97
C GLY A 132 3.43 2.42 1.87
N LEU A 133 2.28 3.00 2.20
CA LEU A 133 1.24 3.35 1.22
C LEU A 133 1.72 4.42 0.25
N VAL A 134 2.43 5.44 0.74
CA VAL A 134 3.04 6.48 -0.12
C VAL A 134 4.08 5.87 -1.06
N ALA A 135 4.91 4.93 -0.59
CA ALA A 135 5.83 4.21 -1.46
C ALA A 135 5.10 3.36 -2.52
N ALA A 136 4.00 2.69 -2.16
CA ALA A 136 3.17 1.96 -3.11
C ALA A 136 2.59 2.89 -4.20
N GLN A 137 2.13 4.10 -3.84
CA GLN A 137 1.68 5.09 -4.81
C GLN A 137 2.80 5.50 -5.78
N GLY A 138 4.02 5.71 -5.29
CA GLY A 138 5.17 6.05 -6.13
C GLY A 138 5.55 4.92 -7.10
N ALA A 139 5.45 3.68 -6.62
CA ALA A 139 5.66 2.48 -7.42
C ALA A 139 4.65 2.39 -8.58
N MET A 140 3.35 2.53 -8.28
CA MET A 140 2.29 2.49 -9.28
C MET A 140 2.46 3.61 -10.31
N ALA A 141 2.74 4.83 -9.86
CA ALA A 141 2.97 5.98 -10.74
C ALA A 141 4.17 5.78 -11.69
N GLN A 142 5.28 5.24 -11.19
CA GLN A 142 6.46 4.95 -12.01
C GLN A 142 6.16 3.95 -13.13
N LEU A 143 5.38 2.91 -12.82
CA LEU A 143 5.06 1.87 -13.79
C LEU A 143 4.02 2.33 -14.82
N SER A 144 3.10 3.21 -14.43
CA SER A 144 2.19 3.87 -15.35
C SER A 144 2.92 4.82 -16.31
N ALA A 145 3.96 5.54 -15.85
CA ALA A 145 4.70 6.51 -16.66
C ALA A 145 5.63 5.87 -17.71
N ASN A 146 6.16 4.66 -17.46
CA ASN A 146 7.12 3.98 -18.33
C ASN A 146 6.54 3.42 -19.65
N GLY A 147 5.40 3.93 -20.12
CA GLY A 147 4.82 3.56 -21.42
C GLY A 147 4.27 2.13 -21.50
N THR A 148 4.23 1.40 -20.38
CA THR A 148 3.53 0.10 -20.33
C THR A 148 2.02 0.25 -20.30
N ALA A 149 1.48 1.48 -20.18
CA ALA A 149 0.10 1.93 -20.40
C ALA A 149 -1.03 1.07 -19.80
N VAL A 150 -0.69 0.09 -18.99
CA VAL A 150 -1.69 -0.73 -18.32
C VAL A 150 -2.14 0.04 -17.09
N PRO A 151 -3.41 0.43 -17.00
CA PRO A 151 -3.95 1.02 -15.78
C PRO A 151 -3.90 -0.02 -14.64
N TRP A 152 -3.56 0.47 -13.45
CA TRP A 152 -3.76 -0.31 -12.24
C TRP A 152 -5.25 -0.42 -11.95
N ALA A 153 -5.73 -1.60 -11.56
CA ALA A 153 -7.05 -1.79 -10.99
C ALA A 153 -6.88 -2.03 -9.49
N GLY A 154 -7.43 -1.11 -8.68
CA GLY A 154 -7.47 -1.23 -7.22
C GLY A 154 -8.75 -1.90 -6.75
N GLU A 155 -8.64 -2.87 -5.84
CA GLU A 155 -9.79 -3.51 -5.22
C GLU A 155 -9.59 -3.59 -3.70
N VAL A 156 -10.53 -3.01 -2.94
CA VAL A 156 -10.58 -3.19 -1.47
C VAL A 156 -11.41 -4.42 -1.16
N LEU A 157 -10.74 -5.45 -0.63
CA LEU A 157 -11.34 -6.74 -0.30
C LEU A 157 -12.02 -6.73 1.07
N ALA A 158 -11.44 -6.02 2.03
CA ALA A 158 -11.98 -5.89 3.37
C ALA A 158 -11.49 -4.60 4.05
N TYR A 159 -12.32 -4.06 4.92
CA TYR A 159 -11.95 -2.98 5.83
C TYR A 159 -12.69 -3.16 7.16
N GLY A 160 -12.02 -2.87 8.27
CA GLY A 160 -12.62 -2.87 9.59
C GLY A 160 -11.67 -2.32 10.65
N HIS A 161 -12.20 -2.04 11.84
CA HIS A 161 -11.44 -1.56 12.99
C HIS A 161 -11.92 -2.27 14.27
N PRO A 162 -11.70 -3.59 14.42
CA PRO A 162 -12.23 -4.36 15.55
C PRO A 162 -11.71 -3.91 16.91
N THR A 163 -10.58 -3.22 16.94
CA THR A 163 -9.99 -2.64 18.17
C THR A 163 -9.68 -1.16 17.96
N TYR A 164 -8.53 -0.67 18.43
CA TYR A 164 -8.18 0.74 18.40
C TYR A 164 -7.58 1.22 17.07
N TYR A 165 -7.34 0.33 16.11
CA TYR A 165 -6.75 0.69 14.82
C TYR A 165 -7.56 0.18 13.61
N GLY A 166 -7.50 0.93 12.51
CA GLY A 166 -8.09 0.57 11.24
C GLY A 166 -7.24 -0.43 10.46
N MET A 167 -7.90 -1.36 9.78
CA MET A 167 -7.29 -2.38 8.94
C MET A 167 -7.97 -2.41 7.57
N MET A 168 -7.17 -2.58 6.53
CA MET A 168 -7.63 -2.77 5.15
C MET A 168 -6.84 -3.90 4.49
N VAL A 169 -7.54 -4.68 3.68
CA VAL A 169 -6.93 -5.58 2.70
C VAL A 169 -7.32 -5.06 1.32
N ALA A 170 -6.31 -4.80 0.49
CA ALA A 170 -6.51 -4.35 -0.87
C ALA A 170 -5.53 -5.06 -1.81
N LYS A 171 -5.92 -5.23 -3.06
CA LYS A 171 -5.03 -5.69 -4.13
C LYS A 171 -5.01 -4.67 -5.25
N PHE A 172 -3.88 -4.61 -5.93
CA PHE A 172 -3.63 -3.76 -7.07
C PHE A 172 -3.03 -4.63 -8.16
N GLU A 173 -3.80 -4.77 -9.22
CA GLU A 173 -3.42 -5.59 -10.37
C GLU A 173 -3.23 -4.66 -11.56
N ARG A 174 -2.29 -5.01 -12.42
CA ARG A 174 -2.22 -4.40 -13.75
C ARG A 174 -3.11 -5.24 -14.65
N GLU A 175 -3.94 -4.62 -15.47
CA GLU A 175 -4.68 -5.32 -16.52
C GLU A 175 -3.71 -6.04 -17.50
N PRO A 176 -4.00 -7.23 -18.03
CA PRO A 176 -3.12 -7.82 -19.01
C PRO A 176 -3.11 -6.94 -20.27
N ALA A 177 -1.92 -6.55 -20.74
CA ALA A 177 -1.76 -5.99 -22.08
C ALA A 177 -2.23 -7.04 -23.10
N GLY A 178 -3.51 -6.99 -23.48
CA GLY A 178 -4.16 -7.97 -24.36
C GLY A 178 -5.60 -8.37 -24.01
N ALA A 179 -6.22 -7.90 -22.93
CA ALA A 179 -7.60 -8.26 -22.58
C ALA A 179 -8.70 -7.52 -23.40
N LEU A 180 -8.31 -6.58 -24.26
CA LEU A 180 -9.20 -5.86 -25.20
C LEU A 180 -8.96 -6.34 -26.64
N MET A 181 -9.11 -7.64 -26.88
CA MET A 181 -9.35 -8.22 -28.22
C MET A 181 -10.00 -9.60 -28.06
N VAL A 182 -11.28 -9.63 -27.68
CA VAL A 182 -12.22 -10.71 -28.02
C VAL A 182 -13.57 -10.08 -28.29
#